data_AF-A0A0F8ZMV9-F1
#
_entry.id   AF-A0A0F8ZMV9-F1
#
_cell.length_a   1.000
_cell.length_b   1.000
_cell.length_c   1.000
_cell.angle_alpha   90.00
_cell.angle_beta   90.00
_cell.angle_gamma   90.00
#
_symmetry.space_group_name_H-M   'P 1'
#
loop_
_entity.id
_entity.type
_entity.pdbx_description
1 polymer ?
#
loop_
_entity_poly.entity_id
_entity_poly.type
_entity_poly.pdbx_seq_one_letter_code
_entity_poly.pdbx_strand_id
1 'polypeptide(L)'
;MQDEQDFGISAPPAFAKTNWIGVVYSAWYLGHHPDRHVIYTSKTGLQAEKVSNAVRDTIENSERYHAVFPNTKPNKARGWGEKEWYLERPNTGDKDASFFAVGIGGPILNARGDLIIIDDPRCM
;
A
#
# COMPACT_ATOMS: atom_id res chain seq x y z
N MET A 1 5.02 1.64 24.03
CA MET A 1 3.57 1.39 24.06
C MET A 1 3.09 1.86 22.70
N GLN A 2 2.92 0.93 21.76
CA GLN A 2 2.45 1.24 20.42
C GLN A 2 0.92 1.13 20.55
N ASP A 3 0.21 2.25 20.51
CA ASP A 3 -1.25 2.23 20.51
C ASP A 3 -1.69 1.51 19.25
N GLU A 4 -2.08 0.25 19.39
CA GLU A 4 -2.63 -0.58 18.34
C GLU A 4 -4.05 -0.06 18.07
N GLN A 5 -4.18 0.83 17.09
CA GLN A 5 -5.47 1.39 16.70
C GLN A 5 -6.02 0.62 15.51
N ASP A 6 -6.84 -0.37 15.81
CA ASP A 6 -7.65 -1.05 14.81
C ASP A 6 -8.88 -0.19 14.47
N PHE A 7 -9.08 0.08 13.18
CA PHE A 7 -10.22 0.86 12.69
C PHE A 7 -10.95 0.13 11.56
N GLY A 8 -12.27 0.03 11.68
CA GLY A 8 -13.13 -0.68 10.72
C GLY A 8 -14.08 0.26 9.99
N ILE A 9 -14.19 0.11 8.67
CA ILE A 9 -15.14 0.84 7.83
C ILE A 9 -16.08 -0.16 7.16
N SER A 10 -17.38 0.00 7.41
CA SER A 10 -18.43 -0.76 6.72
C SER A 10 -19.19 0.15 5.77
N ALA A 11 -19.20 -0.20 4.49
CA ALA A 11 -19.94 0.53 3.46
C ALA A 11 -20.56 -0.44 2.45
N PRO A 12 -21.71 -0.08 1.81
CA PRO A 12 -22.35 -0.88 0.79
C PRO A 12 -21.41 -1.25 -0.38
N PRO A 13 -21.75 -2.26 -1.19
CA PRO A 13 -21.10 -2.48 -2.48
C PRO A 13 -21.13 -1.19 -3.34
N ALA A 14 -20.10 -1.00 -4.18
CA ALA A 14 -19.97 0.15 -5.08
C ALA A 14 -19.83 1.56 -4.45
N PHE A 15 -19.66 1.68 -3.13
CA PHE A 15 -19.41 2.97 -2.45
C PHE A 15 -17.96 3.49 -2.54
N ALA A 16 -17.18 3.00 -3.51
CA ALA A 16 -15.77 3.37 -3.73
C ALA A 16 -14.83 3.20 -2.51
N LYS A 17 -15.22 2.43 -1.49
CA LYS A 17 -14.41 2.19 -0.27
C LYS A 17 -13.00 1.67 -0.58
N THR A 18 -12.89 0.74 -1.53
CA THR A 18 -11.61 0.20 -2.01
C THR A 18 -10.74 1.29 -2.64
N ASN A 19 -11.33 2.24 -3.37
CA ASN A 19 -10.56 3.33 -3.98
C ASN A 19 -10.10 4.35 -2.92
N TRP A 20 -10.98 4.74 -2.00
CA TRP A 20 -10.63 5.70 -0.96
C TRP A 20 -9.60 5.15 0.03
N ILE A 21 -9.80 3.95 0.54
CA ILE A 21 -8.93 3.37 1.56
C ILE A 21 -7.75 2.64 0.94
N GLY A 22 -7.99 1.83 -0.09
CA GLY A 22 -6.94 1.07 -0.76
C GLY A 22 -5.99 1.95 -1.56
N VAL A 23 -6.51 2.91 -2.35
CA VAL A 23 -5.66 3.73 -3.23
C VAL A 23 -5.29 5.06 -2.57
N VAL A 24 -6.28 5.90 -2.28
CA VAL A 24 -6.05 7.29 -1.86
C VAL A 24 -5.35 7.35 -0.49
N TYR A 25 -5.85 6.62 0.50
CA TYR A 25 -5.27 6.62 1.83
C TYR A 25 -3.87 5.99 1.86
N SER A 26 -3.65 4.88 1.15
CA SER A 26 -2.32 4.27 1.03
C SER A 26 -1.29 5.21 0.41
N ALA A 27 -1.66 5.90 -0.68
CA ALA A 27 -0.80 6.89 -1.31
C ALA A 27 -0.51 8.05 -0.35
N TRP A 28 -1.54 8.58 0.34
CA TRP A 28 -1.39 9.65 1.33
C TRP A 28 -0.47 9.24 2.49
N TYR A 29 -0.61 8.00 2.99
CA TYR A 29 0.20 7.48 4.10
C TYR A 29 1.68 7.37 3.70
N LEU A 30 1.96 6.79 2.52
CA LEU A 30 3.33 6.68 1.99
C LEU A 30 3.93 8.04 1.60
N GLY A 31 3.10 9.03 1.27
CA GLY A 31 3.51 10.41 1.06
C GLY A 31 4.09 11.05 2.31
N HIS A 32 3.45 10.84 3.46
CA HIS A 32 3.91 11.34 4.76
C HIS A 32 5.01 10.47 5.38
N HIS A 33 5.00 9.18 5.08
CA HIS A 33 5.86 8.18 5.70
C HIS A 33 6.52 7.27 4.65
N PRO A 34 7.44 7.82 3.83
CA PRO A 34 8.08 7.05 2.76
C PRO A 34 8.98 5.93 3.29
N ASP A 35 9.39 5.99 4.56
CA ASP A 35 10.17 4.99 5.30
C ASP A 35 9.33 3.80 5.80
N ARG A 36 8.00 3.87 5.70
CA ARG A 36 7.08 2.87 6.24
C ARG A 36 6.61 1.88 5.19
N HIS A 37 5.99 0.80 5.68
CA HIS A 37 5.58 -0.34 4.89
C HIS A 37 4.07 -0.55 4.96
N VAL A 38 3.42 -0.61 3.80
CA VAL A 38 1.99 -0.89 3.68
C VAL A 38 1.78 -2.30 3.16
N ILE A 39 0.98 -3.09 3.86
CA ILE A 39 0.51 -4.39 3.40
C ILE A 39 -0.97 -4.24 3.04
N TYR A 40 -1.29 -4.52 1.78
CA TYR A 40 -2.66 -4.54 1.30
C TYR A 40 -3.09 -5.99 1.02
N THR A 41 -4.14 -6.43 1.68
CA THR A 41 -4.72 -7.75 1.45
C THR A 41 -6.16 -7.66 0.98
N SER A 42 -6.49 -8.52 0.01
CA SER A 42 -7.83 -8.64 -0.57
C SER A 42 -8.13 -10.11 -0.83
N LYS A 43 -9.38 -10.42 -1.17
CA LYS A 43 -9.85 -11.79 -1.43
C LYS A 43 -8.96 -12.59 -2.39
N THR A 44 -8.42 -11.96 -3.44
CA THR A 44 -7.47 -12.60 -4.36
C THR A 44 -6.23 -11.74 -4.58
N GLY A 45 -5.10 -12.37 -4.92
CA GLY A 45 -3.86 -11.67 -5.26
C GLY A 45 -4.04 -10.69 -6.42
N LEU A 46 -4.76 -11.11 -7.47
CA LEU A 46 -5.07 -10.25 -8.63
C LEU A 46 -5.87 -8.99 -8.25
N GLN A 47 -6.75 -9.07 -7.25
CA GLN A 47 -7.47 -7.88 -6.77
C GLN A 47 -6.55 -6.95 -5.97
N ALA A 48 -5.68 -7.51 -5.13
CA ALA A 48 -4.68 -6.75 -4.39
C ALA A 48 -3.69 -6.04 -5.34
N GLU A 49 -3.22 -6.73 -6.38
CA GLU A 49 -2.31 -6.20 -7.39
C GLU A 49 -2.92 -5.04 -8.18
N LYS A 50 -4.23 -5.07 -8.48
CA LYS A 50 -4.92 -3.93 -9.12
C LYS A 50 -4.85 -2.67 -8.27
N VAL A 51 -5.03 -2.80 -6.96
CA VAL A 51 -4.93 -1.66 -6.03
C VAL A 51 -3.49 -1.19 -5.91
N SER A 52 -2.54 -2.12 -5.81
CA SER A 52 -1.11 -1.81 -5.82
C SER A 52 -0.69 -1.00 -7.05
N ASN A 53 -1.09 -1.45 -8.25
CA ASN A 53 -0.83 -0.74 -9.50
C ASN A 53 -1.44 0.66 -9.48
N ALA A 54 -2.68 0.82 -9.01
CA ALA A 54 -3.31 2.14 -8.91
C ALA A 54 -2.56 3.11 -7.97
N VAL A 55 -2.08 2.62 -6.82
CA VAL A 55 -1.26 3.42 -5.88
C VAL A 55 0.07 3.78 -6.53
N ARG A 56 0.76 2.79 -7.09
CA ARG A 56 2.06 2.93 -7.74
C ARG A 56 2.00 3.95 -8.88
N ASP A 57 1.02 3.82 -9.76
CA ASP A 57 0.86 4.67 -10.93
C ASP A 57 0.48 6.11 -10.50
N THR A 58 -0.25 6.27 -9.39
CA THR A 58 -0.53 7.58 -8.79
C THR A 58 0.75 8.23 -8.28
N ILE A 59 1.58 7.49 -7.53
CA ILE A 59 2.84 8.01 -6.99
C ILE A 59 3.83 8.32 -8.12
N GLU A 60 3.85 7.52 -9.18
CA GLU A 60 4.80 7.74 -10.27
C GLU A 60 4.40 8.92 -11.16
N ASN A 61 3.14 8.98 -11.59
CA ASN A 61 2.73 9.82 -12.71
C ASN A 61 1.92 11.06 -12.32
N SER A 62 1.43 11.18 -11.08
CA SER A 62 0.58 12.30 -10.69
C SER A 62 1.39 13.53 -10.27
N GLU A 63 1.37 14.57 -11.11
CA GLU A 63 2.00 15.86 -10.78
C GLU A 63 1.42 16.49 -9.50
N ARG A 64 0.11 16.34 -9.27
CA ARG A 64 -0.56 16.84 -8.06
C ARG A 64 -0.07 16.12 -6.81
N TYR A 65 0.20 14.82 -6.92
CA TYR A 65 0.76 14.06 -5.82
C TYR A 65 2.17 14.57 -5.48
N HIS A 66 3.02 14.73 -6.49
CA HIS A 66 4.39 15.25 -6.32
C HIS A 66 4.44 16.71 -5.82
N ALA A 67 3.43 17.52 -6.15
CA ALA A 67 3.32 18.87 -5.61
C ALA A 67 3.09 18.88 -4.09
N VAL A 68 2.44 17.84 -3.55
CA VAL A 68 2.19 17.70 -2.10
C VAL A 68 3.31 16.90 -1.43
N PHE A 69 3.83 15.86 -2.09
CA PHE A 69 4.82 14.93 -1.56
C PHE A 69 6.07 14.85 -2.45
N PRO A 70 6.88 15.93 -2.54
CA PRO A 70 8.02 15.99 -3.47
C PRO A 70 9.16 15.01 -3.14
N ASN A 71 9.18 14.48 -1.91
CA ASN A 71 10.20 13.55 -1.44
C ASN A 71 9.86 12.08 -1.71
N THR A 72 8.64 11.78 -2.16
CA THR A 72 8.19 10.41 -2.39
C THR A 72 8.53 9.99 -3.81
N LYS A 73 9.65 9.30 -3.98
CA LYS A 73 10.16 8.91 -5.30
C LYS A 73 10.21 7.39 -5.48
N PRO A 74 9.86 6.87 -6.67
CA PRO A 74 10.03 5.46 -7.02
C PRO A 74 11.49 5.00 -6.98
N ASN A 75 11.77 3.87 -6.32
CA ASN A 75 13.06 3.18 -6.39
C ASN A 75 13.01 1.99 -7.35
N LYS A 76 13.05 2.30 -8.64
CA LYS A 76 12.96 1.30 -9.73
C LYS A 76 14.14 0.33 -9.77
N ALA A 77 15.30 0.75 -9.28
CA ALA A 77 16.48 -0.11 -9.23
C ALA A 77 16.30 -1.29 -8.26
N ARG A 78 15.48 -1.10 -7.22
CA ARG A 78 15.19 -2.13 -6.22
C ARG A 78 13.97 -2.98 -6.58
N GLY A 79 12.95 -2.37 -7.16
CA GLY A 79 11.79 -3.09 -7.68
C GLY A 79 10.56 -2.20 -7.86
N TRP A 80 9.81 -2.44 -8.93
CA TRP A 80 8.62 -1.66 -9.29
C TRP A 80 7.56 -2.57 -9.92
N GLY A 81 7.27 -3.69 -9.26
CA GLY A 81 6.34 -4.72 -9.74
C GLY A 81 4.89 -4.43 -9.39
N GLU A 82 4.00 -5.37 -9.73
CA GLU A 82 2.58 -5.29 -9.39
C GLU A 82 2.32 -5.73 -7.95
N LYS A 83 2.99 -6.81 -7.53
CA LYS A 83 2.85 -7.36 -6.18
C LYS A 83 3.59 -6.54 -5.13
N GLU A 84 4.78 -6.05 -5.46
CA GLU A 84 5.63 -5.30 -4.55
C GLU A 84 6.45 -4.24 -5.27
N TRP A 85 6.65 -3.12 -4.60
CA TRP A 85 7.48 -2.02 -5.11
C TRP A 85 8.05 -1.19 -3.96
N TYR A 86 9.08 -0.40 -4.29
CA TYR A 86 9.94 0.25 -3.31
C TYR A 86 10.05 1.75 -3.61
N LEU A 87 9.97 2.58 -2.58
CA LEU A 87 10.29 4.00 -2.64
C LEU A 87 11.76 4.25 -2.27
N GLU A 88 12.27 5.41 -2.69
CA GLU A 88 13.56 5.91 -2.24
C GLU A 88 13.47 6.20 -0.73
N ARG A 89 14.41 5.63 0.02
CA ARG A 89 14.48 5.73 1.48
C ARG A 89 15.92 5.97 1.93
N PRO A 90 16.13 6.70 3.04
CA PRO A 90 17.46 6.97 3.56
C PRO A 90 18.13 5.71 4.14
N ASN A 91 17.35 4.76 4.67
CA ASN A 91 17.87 3.51 5.19
C ASN A 91 18.05 2.47 4.07
N THR A 92 19.28 2.24 3.64
CA THR A 92 19.61 1.28 2.58
C THR A 92 19.58 -0.18 3.04
N GLY A 93 19.58 -0.44 4.36
CA GLY A 93 19.54 -1.79 4.94
C GLY A 93 18.13 -2.35 5.15
N ASP A 94 17.11 -1.50 5.06
CA ASP A 94 15.72 -1.94 5.03
C ASP A 94 15.47 -2.71 3.73
N LYS A 95 15.05 -3.97 3.83
CA LYS A 95 14.80 -4.89 2.70
C LYS A 95 13.32 -5.03 2.34
N ASP A 96 12.40 -4.51 3.15
CA ASP A 96 10.97 -4.74 2.99
C ASP A 96 10.35 -3.78 1.97
N ALA A 97 9.28 -4.20 1.28
CA ALA A 97 8.61 -3.39 0.26
C ALA A 97 7.93 -2.17 0.87
N SER A 98 7.88 -1.04 0.15
CA SER A 98 7.08 0.12 0.58
C SER A 98 5.59 -0.21 0.52
N PHE A 99 5.19 -0.99 -0.47
CA PHE A 99 3.85 -1.52 -0.60
C PHE A 99 3.92 -2.98 -1.03
N PHE A 100 3.17 -3.83 -0.34
CA PHE A 100 3.07 -5.26 -0.61
C PHE A 100 1.60 -5.66 -0.76
N ALA A 101 1.22 -6.11 -1.95
CA ALA A 101 -0.09 -6.64 -2.26
C ALA A 101 -0.11 -8.16 -2.14
N VAL A 102 -1.09 -8.69 -1.41
CA VAL A 102 -1.22 -10.13 -1.19
C VAL A 102 -2.69 -10.55 -1.19
N GLY A 103 -2.96 -11.76 -1.66
CA GLY A 103 -4.27 -12.38 -1.50
C GLY A 103 -4.40 -13.10 -0.17
N ILE A 104 -5.63 -13.32 0.30
CA ILE A 104 -5.90 -14.20 1.44
C ILE A 104 -5.27 -15.58 1.20
N GLY A 105 -4.53 -16.10 2.19
CA GLY A 105 -3.80 -17.37 2.09
C GLY A 105 -2.48 -17.30 1.32
N GLY A 106 -2.10 -16.13 0.80
CA GLY A 106 -0.77 -15.90 0.25
C GLY A 106 0.32 -15.89 1.33
N PRO A 107 1.59 -16.19 0.98
CA PRO A 107 2.67 -16.18 1.95
C PRO A 107 2.96 -14.74 2.41
N ILE A 108 2.53 -14.41 3.63
CA ILE A 108 2.97 -13.23 4.37
C ILE A 108 4.06 -13.69 5.34
N LEU A 109 5.19 -14.16 4.81
CA LEU A 109 6.32 -14.60 5.63
C LEU A 109 7.37 -13.49 5.67
N ASN A 110 7.53 -12.87 6.84
CA ASN A 110 8.56 -11.89 7.18
C ASN A 110 8.49 -10.52 6.47
N ALA A 111 7.30 -10.09 6.01
CA ALA A 111 7.10 -8.71 5.59
C ALA A 111 6.78 -7.83 6.81
N ARG A 112 7.56 -6.78 7.04
CA ARG A 112 7.22 -5.75 8.04
C ARG A 112 6.10 -4.89 7.48
N GLY A 113 5.00 -4.74 8.23
CA GLY A 113 3.90 -3.85 7.89
C GLY A 113 3.67 -2.86 9.03
N ASP A 114 3.80 -1.57 8.74
CA ASP A 114 3.40 -0.50 9.67
C ASP A 114 1.91 -0.17 9.51
N LEU A 115 1.36 -0.38 8.32
CA LEU A 115 -0.06 -0.26 8.02
C LEU A 115 -0.53 -1.52 7.29
N ILE A 116 -1.58 -2.15 7.81
CA ILE A 116 -2.21 -3.32 7.18
C ILE A 116 -3.63 -2.94 6.81
N ILE A 117 -3.96 -3.05 5.52
CA ILE A 117 -5.30 -2.79 4.99
C ILE A 117 -5.90 -4.11 4.53
N ILE A 118 -7.05 -4.45 5.10
CA ILE A 118 -7.81 -5.66 4.78
C ILE A 118 -9.09 -5.23 4.03
N ASP A 119 -9.14 -5.49 2.73
CA ASP A 119 -10.32 -5.18 1.90
C ASP A 119 -11.28 -6.37 1.79
N ASP A 120 -12.54 -6.06 2.05
CA ASP A 120 -13.70 -6.97 2.05
C ASP A 120 -13.51 -8.32 2.79
N PRO A 121 -13.25 -8.31 4.11
CA PRO A 121 -13.09 -9.54 4.90
C PRO A 121 -14.38 -10.35 5.04
N ARG A 122 -15.55 -9.78 4.72
CA ARG A 122 -16.87 -10.41 4.95
C ARG A 122 -17.16 -11.61 4.05
N CYS A 123 -16.35 -11.83 3.03
CA CYS A 123 -16.45 -13.00 2.16
C CYS A 123 -15.38 -14.06 2.47
N MET A 124 -14.69 -13.96 3.61
CA MET A 124 -13.91 -15.05 4.22
C MET A 124 -14.82 -16.14 4.79
#